data_AF-A0A3B8TQC2-F1
#
_entry.id   AF-A0A3B8TQC2-F1
#
_cell.length_a   1.000
_cell.length_b   1.000
_cell.length_c   1.000
_cell.angle_alpha   90.00
_cell.angle_beta   90.00
_cell.angle_gamma   90.00
#
_symmetry.space_group_name_H-M   'P 1'
#
loop_
_entity.id
_entity.type
_entity.pdbx_description
1 polymer ?
#
loop_
_entity_poly.entity_id
_entity_poly.type
_entity_poly.pdbx_seq_one_letter_code
_entity_poly.pdbx_strand_id
1 'polypeptide(L)'
;MRSSLLAACLLAFCAACLFQQCEYENIEDNYPPPPPPSSCDSATISYMADIEPIIVQSCAINGCHGSGGPQAELSTYEQVKFYVDNGLFKSWVIDQVPYAMPIGTPLTTEELQKIGTWLEEGACEN
;
A
#
# COMPACT_ATOMS: atom_id res chain seq x y z
N MET A 1 68.70 -22.87 -0.14
CA MET A 1 68.16 -21.50 0.01
C MET A 1 66.74 -21.35 -0.56
N ARG A 2 66.44 -21.82 -1.78
CA ARG A 2 65.08 -21.74 -2.38
C ARG A 2 64.00 -22.61 -1.69
N SER A 3 64.37 -23.79 -1.17
CA SER A 3 63.43 -24.69 -0.48
C SER A 3 62.98 -24.21 0.91
N SER A 4 63.82 -23.43 1.60
CA SER A 4 63.47 -22.84 2.91
C SER A 4 62.57 -21.61 2.79
N LEU A 5 62.63 -20.90 1.65
CA LEU A 5 61.73 -19.79 1.34
C LEU A 5 60.32 -20.29 0.98
N LEU A 6 60.20 -21.44 0.32
CA LEU A 6 58.91 -22.08 0.01
C LEU A 6 58.21 -22.60 1.28
N ALA A 7 58.96 -23.19 2.22
CA ALA A 7 58.41 -23.64 3.50
C ALA A 7 57.97 -22.47 4.41
N ALA A 8 58.70 -21.36 4.38
CA ALA A 8 58.34 -20.13 5.11
C ALA A 8 57.08 -19.46 4.55
N CYS A 9 56.86 -19.49 3.22
CA CYS A 9 55.64 -19.00 2.59
C CYS A 9 54.40 -19.87 2.89
N LEU A 10 54.55 -21.20 2.97
CA LEU A 10 53.46 -22.12 3.29
C LEU A 10 53.00 -22.03 4.75
N LEU A 11 53.93 -21.82 5.69
CA LEU A 11 53.61 -21.61 7.11
C LEU A 11 52.96 -20.25 7.38
N ALA A 12 53.36 -19.22 6.62
CA ALA A 12 52.73 -17.90 6.70
C ALA A 12 51.30 -17.88 6.14
N PHE A 13 51.00 -18.73 5.16
CA PHE A 13 49.66 -18.85 4.58
C PHE A 13 48.69 -19.66 5.47
N CYS A 14 49.17 -20.68 6.20
CA CYS A 14 48.34 -21.45 7.14
C CYS A 14 47.97 -20.68 8.42
N ALA A 15 48.81 -19.76 8.89
CA ALA A 15 48.53 -18.97 10.10
C ALA A 15 47.49 -17.85 9.87
N ALA A 16 47.25 -17.46 8.62
CA ALA A 16 46.27 -16.43 8.27
C ALA A 16 44.81 -16.94 8.28
N CYS A 17 44.59 -18.27 8.33
CA CYS A 17 43.26 -18.87 8.28
C CYS A 17 42.65 -19.20 9.66
N LEU A 18 43.35 -18.95 10.77
CA LEU A 18 42.85 -19.28 12.12
C LEU A 18 42.07 -18.14 12.81
N PHE A 19 41.87 -17.02 12.12
CA PHE A 19 41.06 -15.89 12.61
C PHE A 19 39.71 -15.78 11.89
N GLN A 20 39.13 -16.88 11.39
CA GLN A 20 37.69 -16.91 11.19
C GLN A 20 37.02 -16.95 12.57
N GLN A 21 36.94 -15.77 13.18
CA GLN A 21 36.07 -15.47 14.30
C GLN A 21 34.65 -15.73 13.80
N CYS A 22 34.03 -16.80 14.30
CA CYS A 22 32.58 -16.85 14.36
C CYS A 22 32.17 -15.70 15.29
N GLU A 23 31.80 -14.56 14.72
CA GLU A 23 31.04 -13.57 15.47
C GLU A 23 29.72 -14.24 15.87
N TYR A 24 29.49 -14.35 17.18
CA TYR A 24 28.13 -14.58 17.66
C TYR A 24 27.39 -13.28 17.39
N GLU A 25 26.72 -13.22 16.24
CA GLU A 25 25.82 -12.11 15.96
C GLU A 25 24.70 -12.16 17.01
N ASN A 26 24.66 -11.18 17.90
CA ASN A 26 23.56 -11.04 18.82
C ASN A 26 22.32 -10.68 17.99
N ILE A 27 21.41 -11.65 17.83
CA ILE A 27 20.18 -11.52 17.04
C ILE A 27 19.29 -10.37 17.58
N GLU A 28 19.46 -10.01 18.86
CA GLU A 28 18.75 -8.91 19.50
C GLU A 28 19.19 -7.53 18.96
N ASP A 29 20.46 -7.39 18.57
CA ASP A 29 21.00 -6.14 17.98
C ASP A 29 20.63 -5.97 16.50
N ASN A 30 20.09 -7.03 15.86
CA ASN A 30 19.64 -7.04 14.47
C ASN A 30 18.11 -6.92 14.32
N TYR A 31 17.36 -6.69 15.40
CA TYR A 31 15.91 -6.49 15.26
C TYR A 31 15.64 -5.15 14.55
N PRO A 32 15.02 -5.16 13.36
CA PRO A 32 14.65 -3.91 12.71
C PRO A 32 13.62 -3.18 13.58
N PRO A 33 13.69 -1.84 13.69
CA PRO A 33 12.64 -1.09 14.37
C PRO A 33 11.27 -1.49 13.79
N PRO A 34 10.20 -1.51 14.61
CA PRO A 34 8.87 -1.81 14.09
C PRO A 34 8.58 -0.89 12.89
N PRO A 35 7.94 -1.42 11.84
CA PRO A 35 7.61 -0.62 10.67
C PRO A 35 6.82 0.61 11.13
N PRO A 36 7.02 1.78 10.48
CA PRO A 36 6.20 2.93 10.77
C PRO A 36 4.71 2.54 10.61
N PRO A 37 3.81 3.11 11.42
CA PRO A 37 2.39 2.84 11.30
C PRO A 37 1.94 3.12 9.86
N SER A 38 1.16 2.20 9.31
CA SER A 38 0.54 2.41 8.01
C SER A 38 -0.45 3.57 8.10
N SER A 39 -0.73 4.25 6.99
CA SER A 39 -1.72 5.33 6.98
C SER A 39 -3.09 4.87 7.47
N CYS A 40 -3.39 3.57 7.32
CA CYS A 40 -4.61 2.93 7.82
C CYS A 40 -4.65 2.74 9.33
N ASP A 41 -3.50 2.65 10.01
CA ASP A 41 -3.46 2.53 11.48
C ASP A 41 -3.88 3.84 12.17
N SER A 42 -3.83 4.96 11.44
CA SER A 42 -4.21 6.29 11.93
C SER A 42 -5.33 6.95 11.11
N ALA A 43 -6.01 6.18 10.24
CA ALA A 43 -7.07 6.72 9.40
C ALA A 43 -8.25 7.22 10.24
N THR A 44 -8.75 8.41 9.92
CA THR A 44 -9.88 9.04 10.60
C THR A 44 -11.21 8.76 9.91
N ILE A 45 -11.17 8.41 8.62
CA ILE A 45 -12.33 8.00 7.84
C ILE A 45 -12.38 6.47 7.76
N SER A 46 -13.53 5.89 8.12
CA SER A 46 -13.78 4.45 7.97
C SER A 46 -14.44 4.16 6.63
N TYR A 47 -13.96 3.15 5.90
CA TYR A 47 -14.64 2.75 4.67
C TYR A 47 -16.07 2.30 4.97
N MET A 48 -16.26 1.38 5.92
CA MET A 48 -17.60 0.84 6.21
C MET A 48 -18.57 1.89 6.75
N ALA A 49 -18.10 2.80 7.61
CA ALA A 49 -18.99 3.76 8.27
C ALA A 49 -19.24 5.02 7.44
N ASP A 50 -18.24 5.49 6.68
CA ASP A 50 -18.29 6.80 6.02
C ASP A 50 -18.34 6.73 4.51
N ILE A 51 -17.66 5.77 3.88
CA ILE A 51 -17.50 5.74 2.41
C ILE A 51 -18.48 4.78 1.74
N GLU A 52 -18.64 3.57 2.25
CA GLU A 52 -19.56 2.56 1.74
C GLU A 52 -20.99 3.11 1.60
N PRO A 53 -21.56 3.86 2.56
CA PRO A 53 -22.88 4.45 2.38
C PRO A 53 -22.96 5.42 1.19
N ILE A 54 -21.90 6.18 0.92
CA ILE A 54 -21.83 7.10 -0.22
C ILE A 54 -21.73 6.30 -1.52
N ILE A 55 -20.89 5.26 -1.57
CA ILE A 55 -20.74 4.38 -2.73
C ILE A 55 -22.08 3.72 -3.05
N VAL A 56 -22.77 3.14 -2.07
CA VAL A 56 -24.05 2.46 -2.25
C VAL A 56 -25.12 3.43 -2.75
N GLN A 57 -25.17 4.64 -2.18
CA GLN A 57 -26.23 5.61 -2.49
C GLN A 57 -26.03 6.34 -3.82
N SER A 58 -24.78 6.56 -4.22
CA SER A 58 -24.45 7.48 -5.31
C SER A 58 -23.67 6.84 -6.46
N CYS A 59 -23.07 5.67 -6.27
CA CYS A 59 -22.24 5.01 -7.28
C CYS A 59 -22.85 3.66 -7.69
N ALA A 60 -23.00 2.71 -6.76
CA ALA A 60 -23.46 1.33 -6.96
C ALA A 60 -24.98 1.22 -7.21
N ILE A 61 -25.50 2.12 -8.04
CA ILE A 61 -26.91 2.20 -8.42
C ILE A 61 -27.16 1.18 -9.53
N ASN A 62 -28.21 0.37 -9.36
CA ASN A 62 -28.65 -0.60 -10.37
C ASN A 62 -28.88 0.09 -11.73
N GLY A 63 -28.26 -0.46 -12.77
CA GLY A 63 -28.29 0.11 -14.13
C GLY A 63 -27.15 1.08 -14.46
N CYS A 64 -26.40 1.55 -13.45
CA CYS A 64 -25.14 2.27 -13.62
C CYS A 64 -23.98 1.36 -13.18
N HIS A 65 -23.52 1.47 -11.92
CA HIS A 65 -22.42 0.67 -11.36
C HIS A 65 -22.87 -0.38 -10.32
N GLY A 66 -24.17 -0.71 -10.27
CA GLY A 66 -24.68 -1.81 -9.46
C GLY A 66 -24.47 -3.19 -10.13
N SER A 67 -24.72 -4.25 -9.36
CA SER A 67 -24.55 -5.65 -9.78
C SER A 67 -25.19 -6.00 -11.12
N GLY A 68 -24.40 -6.59 -12.02
CA GLY A 68 -24.85 -7.04 -13.35
C GLY A 68 -25.27 -5.90 -14.29
N GLY A 69 -24.92 -4.66 -13.95
CA GLY A 69 -25.16 -3.48 -14.78
C GLY A 69 -24.26 -3.43 -16.03
N PRO A 70 -24.53 -2.46 -16.94
CA PRO A 70 -23.73 -2.28 -18.15
C PRO A 70 -22.36 -1.63 -17.89
N GLN A 71 -22.16 -0.98 -16.74
CA GLN A 71 -20.87 -0.43 -16.33
C GLN A 71 -20.16 -1.35 -15.35
N ALA A 72 -18.91 -1.02 -15.04
CA ALA A 72 -18.17 -1.71 -14.01
C ALA A 72 -18.91 -1.67 -12.67
N GLU A 73 -18.99 -2.82 -12.01
CA GLU A 73 -19.63 -2.94 -10.71
C GLU A 73 -18.76 -2.33 -9.62
N LEU A 74 -19.38 -1.65 -8.66
CA LEU A 74 -18.75 -0.99 -7.50
C LEU A 74 -19.46 -1.39 -6.19
N SER A 75 -19.95 -2.63 -6.12
CA SER A 75 -20.71 -3.16 -4.99
C SER A 75 -19.82 -3.65 -3.83
N THR A 76 -18.52 -3.85 -4.06
CA THR A 76 -17.57 -4.29 -3.03
C THR A 76 -16.40 -3.32 -2.89
N TYR A 77 -15.73 -3.35 -1.73
CA TYR A 77 -14.53 -2.55 -1.49
C TYR A 77 -13.47 -2.81 -2.56
N GLU A 78 -13.19 -4.06 -2.90
CA GLU A 78 -12.12 -4.40 -3.85
C GLU A 78 -12.39 -3.84 -5.25
N GLN A 79 -13.66 -3.82 -5.65
CA GLN A 79 -14.08 -3.22 -6.91
C GLN A 79 -13.85 -1.71 -6.91
N VAL A 80 -14.20 -1.02 -5.81
CA VAL A 80 -13.91 0.42 -5.66
C VAL A 80 -12.40 0.65 -5.62
N LYS A 81 -11.67 -0.12 -4.81
CA LYS A 81 -10.24 -0.01 -4.59
C LYS A 81 -9.44 -0.20 -5.88
N PHE A 82 -9.88 -1.08 -6.78
CA PHE A 82 -9.30 -1.22 -8.11
C PHE A 82 -9.25 0.12 -8.88
N TYR A 83 -10.32 0.91 -8.82
CA TYR A 83 -10.40 2.24 -9.47
C TYR A 83 -9.71 3.35 -8.68
N VAL A 84 -9.61 3.19 -7.36
CA VAL A 84 -8.80 4.08 -6.54
C VAL A 84 -7.32 3.91 -6.91
N ASP A 85 -6.84 2.68 -6.97
CA ASP A 85 -5.42 2.36 -7.19
C ASP A 85 -4.94 2.71 -8.60
N ASN A 86 -5.83 2.69 -9.58
CA ASN A 86 -5.52 3.14 -10.94
C ASN A 86 -5.76 4.66 -11.15
N GLY A 87 -6.19 5.39 -10.12
CA GLY A 87 -6.39 6.83 -10.12
C GLY A 87 -7.66 7.33 -10.81
N LEU A 88 -8.42 6.46 -11.48
CA LEU A 88 -9.65 6.85 -12.18
C LEU A 88 -10.74 7.32 -11.23
N PHE A 89 -10.84 6.71 -10.04
CA PHE A 89 -11.81 7.11 -9.04
C PHE A 89 -11.62 8.58 -8.65
N LYS A 90 -10.40 8.99 -8.28
CA LYS A 90 -10.09 10.39 -7.98
C LYS A 90 -10.35 11.28 -9.20
N SER A 91 -9.88 10.86 -10.38
CA SER A 91 -10.02 11.65 -11.60
C SER A 91 -11.48 11.96 -11.93
N TRP A 92 -12.39 11.01 -11.76
CA TRP A 92 -13.79 11.16 -12.19
C TRP A 92 -14.72 11.64 -11.07
N VAL A 93 -14.44 11.27 -9.82
CA VAL A 93 -15.28 11.62 -8.66
C VAL A 93 -14.84 12.92 -7.98
N ILE A 94 -13.54 13.18 -7.90
CA ILE A 94 -13.01 14.41 -7.27
C ILE A 94 -12.70 15.46 -8.33
N ASP A 95 -11.87 15.11 -9.32
CA ASP A 95 -11.39 16.07 -10.31
C ASP A 95 -12.42 16.32 -11.43
N GLN A 96 -13.39 15.41 -11.59
CA GLN A 96 -14.48 15.48 -12.58
C GLN A 96 -13.98 15.57 -14.04
N VAL A 97 -12.82 14.97 -14.33
CA VAL A 97 -12.15 15.02 -15.65
C VAL A 97 -11.61 13.63 -16.04
N PRO A 98 -11.74 13.18 -17.31
CA PRO A 98 -12.50 13.80 -18.39
C PRO A 98 -14.02 13.56 -18.26
N TYR A 99 -14.43 12.69 -17.35
CA TYR A 99 -15.83 12.37 -17.08
C TYR A 99 -16.19 12.75 -15.66
N ALA A 100 -17.36 13.35 -15.51
CA ALA A 100 -17.93 13.70 -14.22
C ALA A 100 -18.72 12.51 -13.66
N MET A 101 -18.38 12.06 -12.45
CA MET A 101 -19.10 11.03 -11.71
C MET A 101 -19.43 11.49 -10.28
N PRO A 102 -20.60 11.14 -9.74
CA PRO A 102 -21.69 10.41 -10.39
C PRO A 102 -22.44 11.24 -11.44
N ILE A 103 -23.01 10.57 -12.44
CA ILE A 103 -23.90 11.22 -13.41
C ILE A 103 -25.25 11.49 -12.75
N GLY A 104 -25.74 12.73 -12.83
CA GLY A 104 -27.04 13.12 -12.29
C GLY A 104 -26.88 13.92 -11.02
N THR A 105 -27.28 13.36 -9.87
CA THR A 105 -27.19 14.04 -8.58
C THR A 105 -25.74 14.12 -8.13
N PRO A 106 -25.14 15.32 -8.02
CA PRO A 106 -23.78 15.46 -7.56
C PRO A 106 -23.66 15.08 -6.08
N LEU A 107 -22.47 14.61 -5.70
CA LEU A 107 -22.11 14.47 -4.29
C LEU A 107 -22.11 15.84 -3.60
N THR A 108 -22.53 15.85 -2.34
CA THR A 108 -22.42 17.03 -1.48
C THR A 108 -20.96 17.36 -1.18
N THR A 109 -20.71 18.60 -0.75
CA THR A 109 -19.36 19.02 -0.33
C THR A 109 -18.81 18.15 0.80
N GLU A 110 -19.67 17.72 1.74
CA GLU A 110 -19.26 16.87 2.86
C GLU A 110 -18.86 15.48 2.39
N GLU A 111 -19.63 14.87 1.48
CA GLU A 111 -19.30 13.57 0.89
C GLU A 111 -17.99 13.62 0.10
N LEU A 112 -17.79 14.66 -0.72
CA LEU A 112 -16.53 14.87 -1.44
C LEU A 112 -15.34 15.04 -0.48
N GLN A 113 -15.53 15.73 0.64
CA GLN A 113 -14.49 15.92 1.65
C GLN A 113 -14.15 14.60 2.34
N LYS A 114 -15.14 13.78 2.71
CA LYS A 114 -14.92 12.45 3.29
C LYS A 114 -14.16 11.54 2.33
N ILE A 115 -14.59 11.49 1.08
CA ILE A 115 -13.91 10.71 0.04
C ILE A 115 -12.48 11.21 -0.16
N GLY A 116 -12.27 12.53 -0.28
CA GLY A 116 -10.94 13.11 -0.45
C GLY A 116 -10.00 12.73 0.70
N THR A 117 -10.48 12.88 1.94
CA THR A 117 -9.70 12.52 3.14
C THR A 117 -9.39 11.02 3.16
N TRP A 118 -10.36 10.16 2.87
CA TRP A 118 -10.14 8.71 2.79
C TRP A 118 -9.09 8.33 1.73
N LEU A 119 -9.12 8.97 0.56
CA LEU A 119 -8.10 8.77 -0.49
C LEU A 119 -6.70 9.20 -0.01
N GLU A 120 -6.61 10.33 0.69
CA GLU A 120 -5.35 10.84 1.27
C GLU A 120 -4.81 9.95 2.40
N GLU A 121 -5.70 9.30 3.15
CA GLU A 121 -5.37 8.33 4.21
C GLU A 121 -5.03 6.92 3.67
N GLY A 122 -4.98 6.75 2.33
CA GLY A 122 -4.56 5.51 1.69
C GLY A 122 -5.72 4.55 1.35
N ALA A 123 -6.95 5.05 1.37
CA ALA A 123 -8.16 4.34 0.97
C ALA A 123 -8.35 2.99 1.68
N CYS A 124 -8.24 3.02 3.00
CA CYS A 124 -8.25 1.84 3.87
C CYS A 124 -9.61 1.14 3.92
N GLU A 125 -9.62 -0.18 4.13
CA GLU A 125 -10.82 -0.98 4.42
C GLU A 125 -10.92 -1.22 5.93
N ASN A 126 -11.54 -0.29 6.65
CA ASN A 126 -11.57 -0.22 8.11
C ASN A 126 -12.96 0.12 8.66
#